data_AF-U7V1W1-F1
#
_entry.id   AF-U7V1W1-F1
#
_cell.length_a   1.000
_cell.length_b   1.000
_cell.length_c   1.000
_cell.angle_alpha   90.00
_cell.angle_beta   90.00
_cell.angle_gamma   90.00
#
_symmetry.space_group_name_H-M   'P 1'
#
loop_
_entity.id
_entity.type
_entity.pdbx_description
1 polymer ?
#
loop_
_entity_poly.entity_id
_entity_poly.type
_entity_poly.pdbx_seq_one_letter_code
_entity_poly.pdbx_strand_id
1 'polypeptide(L)'
;MIKEISLDIAESIKESLLVGNLTNEVHLKIGDYEINIDNLENSIIDENNELMEKTTFTFRGFPEVLNKGKQIGELFFSIGQWRDEKSYRFVDTHIVLGAKMIHNFFSQIDLSDAVEDKENIYLLKNISSKAGRGAIVRLYTGKGSFSAEERVAKLLENYRDQTIERNSKKWIKVCIINKKLLEKTQENRSILLTKFVEDFLRFSFLVEEIREL
;
A
#
# COMPACT_ATOMS: atom_id res chain seq x y z
N MET A 1 21.76 -9.19 -7.84
CA MET A 1 22.10 -8.42 -6.62
C MET A 1 20.95 -7.45 -6.39
N ILE A 2 20.38 -7.45 -5.18
CA ILE A 2 19.33 -6.51 -4.78
C ILE A 2 20.01 -5.24 -4.25
N LYS A 3 19.55 -4.07 -4.68
CA LYS A 3 20.04 -2.77 -4.19
C LYS A 3 18.88 -1.80 -3.97
N GLU A 4 19.14 -0.71 -3.27
CA GLU A 4 18.18 0.37 -3.09
C GLU A 4 17.85 1.06 -4.42
N ILE A 5 16.58 1.48 -4.61
CA ILE A 5 16.18 2.24 -5.81
C ILE A 5 16.74 3.68 -5.76
N SER A 6 16.87 4.32 -6.94
CA SER A 6 17.17 5.74 -7.05
C SER A 6 15.94 6.63 -6.84
N LEU A 7 16.16 7.94 -6.70
CA LEU A 7 15.10 8.93 -6.61
C LEU A 7 14.26 8.95 -7.90
N ASP A 8 14.89 8.95 -9.08
CA ASP A 8 14.20 8.94 -10.38
C ASP A 8 13.20 7.77 -10.51
N ILE A 9 13.53 6.60 -9.96
CA ILE A 9 12.64 5.44 -9.93
C ILE A 9 11.45 5.71 -9.00
N ALA A 10 11.71 6.23 -7.81
CA ALA A 10 10.65 6.57 -6.86
C ALA A 10 9.70 7.62 -7.43
N GLU A 11 10.22 8.66 -8.08
CA GLU A 11 9.43 9.70 -8.76
C GLU A 11 8.62 9.13 -9.92
N SER A 12 9.20 8.23 -10.71
CA SER A 12 8.48 7.58 -11.83
C SER A 12 7.32 6.70 -11.34
N ILE A 13 7.50 6.00 -10.21
CA ILE A 13 6.42 5.25 -9.57
C ILE A 13 5.37 6.21 -9.05
N LYS A 14 5.75 7.23 -8.27
CA LYS A 14 4.84 8.27 -7.75
C LYS A 14 4.01 8.91 -8.86
N GLU A 15 4.65 9.34 -9.95
CA GLU A 15 3.97 9.93 -11.11
C GLU A 15 2.93 8.95 -11.67
N SER A 16 3.29 7.68 -11.84
CA SER A 16 2.37 6.64 -12.31
C SER A 16 1.16 6.45 -11.38
N LEU A 17 1.35 6.56 -10.08
CA LEU A 17 0.27 6.44 -9.10
C LEU A 17 -0.69 7.65 -9.10
N LEU A 18 -0.18 8.83 -9.43
CA LEU A 18 -0.97 10.07 -9.44
C LEU A 18 -1.73 10.30 -10.76
N VAL A 19 -1.17 9.87 -11.89
CA VAL A 19 -1.73 10.19 -13.22
C VAL A 19 -2.18 8.97 -14.04
N GLY A 20 -1.95 7.76 -13.53
CA GLY A 20 -2.43 6.52 -14.14
C GLY A 20 -3.96 6.39 -14.03
N ASN A 21 -4.54 5.55 -14.88
CA ASN A 21 -5.93 5.11 -14.75
C ASN A 21 -5.96 3.60 -14.47
N LEU A 22 -7.08 3.08 -13.96
CA LEU A 22 -7.21 1.62 -13.88
C LEU A 22 -7.34 1.01 -15.27
N THR A 23 -6.63 -0.10 -15.51
CA THR A 23 -6.80 -0.90 -16.73
C THR A 23 -8.01 -1.83 -16.68
N ASN A 24 -8.49 -2.13 -15.48
CA ASN A 24 -9.63 -3.00 -15.21
C ASN A 24 -10.24 -2.66 -13.85
N GLU A 25 -11.49 -3.10 -13.66
CA GLU A 25 -12.13 -3.08 -12.34
C GLU A 25 -11.34 -3.94 -11.36
N VAL A 26 -11.24 -3.47 -10.11
CA VAL A 26 -10.61 -4.17 -9.00
C VAL A 26 -11.71 -4.68 -8.07
N HIS A 27 -11.87 -6.00 -8.04
CA HIS A 27 -12.78 -6.71 -7.13
C HIS A 27 -12.00 -7.59 -6.16
N LEU A 28 -12.06 -7.28 -4.87
CA LEU A 28 -11.36 -8.03 -3.84
C LEU A 28 -12.34 -8.48 -2.75
N LYS A 29 -12.21 -9.74 -2.34
CA LYS A 29 -12.88 -10.30 -1.16
C LYS A 29 -11.83 -10.92 -0.25
N ILE A 30 -11.69 -10.38 0.97
CA ILE A 30 -10.66 -10.74 1.94
C ILE A 30 -11.34 -10.82 3.31
N GLY A 31 -11.55 -12.04 3.81
CA GLY A 31 -12.42 -12.27 4.97
C GLY A 31 -13.80 -11.63 4.78
N ASP A 32 -14.18 -10.78 5.73
CA ASP A 32 -15.45 -10.03 5.74
C ASP A 32 -15.41 -8.73 4.91
N TYR A 33 -14.25 -8.38 4.32
CA TYR A 33 -14.09 -7.19 3.51
C TYR A 33 -14.38 -7.50 2.04
N GLU A 34 -15.21 -6.66 1.42
CA GLU A 34 -15.46 -6.66 -0.03
C GLU A 34 -15.16 -5.26 -0.58
N ILE A 35 -14.38 -5.20 -1.65
CA ILE A 35 -13.89 -3.95 -2.27
C ILE A 35 -14.19 -4.02 -3.76
N ASN A 36 -14.86 -3.00 -4.28
CA ASN A 36 -15.19 -2.87 -5.69
C ASN A 36 -14.77 -1.48 -6.15
N ILE A 37 -13.85 -1.37 -7.11
CA ILE A 37 -13.33 -0.10 -7.61
C ILE A 37 -13.25 -0.18 -9.13
N ASP A 38 -13.79 0.81 -9.83
CA ASP A 38 -13.66 0.94 -11.29
C ASP A 38 -12.92 2.20 -11.71
N ASN A 39 -12.77 3.18 -10.81
CA ASN A 39 -12.11 4.43 -11.12
C ASN A 39 -11.48 5.10 -9.87
N LEU A 40 -10.65 6.12 -10.12
CA LEU A 40 -10.08 6.99 -9.11
C LEU A 40 -10.46 8.43 -9.43
N GLU A 41 -10.74 9.22 -8.39
CA GLU A 41 -10.88 10.66 -8.54
C GLU A 41 -9.52 11.33 -8.80
N ASN A 42 -9.53 12.56 -9.31
CA ASN A 42 -8.31 13.35 -9.39
C ASN A 42 -7.74 13.60 -7.99
N SER A 43 -6.43 13.55 -7.87
CA SER A 43 -5.75 13.84 -6.61
C SER A 43 -6.00 15.28 -6.15
N ILE A 44 -6.28 15.46 -4.86
CA ILE A 44 -6.45 16.75 -4.19
C ILE A 44 -5.55 16.82 -2.96
N ILE A 45 -5.33 18.01 -2.41
CA ILE A 45 -4.59 18.15 -1.14
C ILE A 45 -5.37 17.44 -0.01
N ASP A 46 -4.69 16.60 0.78
CA ASP A 46 -5.28 15.88 1.90
C ASP A 46 -5.53 16.82 3.08
N GLU A 47 -6.80 16.98 3.48
CA GLU A 47 -7.20 17.78 4.63
C GLU A 47 -6.61 17.31 5.96
N ASN A 48 -6.24 16.03 6.07
CA ASN A 48 -5.62 15.48 7.29
C ASN A 48 -4.10 15.70 7.32
N ASN A 49 -3.50 16.03 6.17
CA ASN A 49 -2.07 16.32 6.03
C ASN A 49 -1.83 17.09 4.71
N GLU A 50 -1.76 18.41 4.78
CA GLU A 50 -1.65 19.32 3.62
C GLU A 50 -0.40 19.07 2.74
N LEU A 51 0.55 18.26 3.21
CA LEU A 51 1.75 17.85 2.48
C LEU A 51 1.55 16.56 1.67
N MET A 52 0.31 16.05 1.57
CA MET A 52 -0.03 14.86 0.82
C MET A 52 -1.14 15.11 -0.20
N GLU A 53 -1.05 14.39 -1.31
CA GLU A 53 -2.08 14.34 -2.35
C GLU A 53 -2.95 13.10 -2.15
N LYS A 54 -4.23 13.31 -1.83
CA LYS A 54 -5.25 12.28 -1.62
C LYS A 54 -5.98 11.96 -2.91
N THR A 55 -6.15 10.66 -3.18
CA THR A 55 -6.88 10.10 -4.31
C THR A 55 -7.96 9.15 -3.78
N THR A 56 -9.23 9.47 -4.02
CA THR A 56 -10.39 8.67 -3.60
C THR A 56 -10.68 7.58 -4.64
N PHE A 57 -10.96 6.36 -4.19
CA PHE A 57 -11.43 5.29 -5.06
C PHE A 57 -12.94 5.37 -5.26
N THR A 58 -13.41 5.05 -6.46
CA THR A 58 -14.85 5.06 -6.79
C THR A 58 -15.28 3.81 -7.52
N PHE A 59 -16.57 3.50 -7.42
CA PHE A 59 -17.25 2.48 -8.21
C PHE A 59 -18.55 3.06 -8.75
N ARG A 60 -18.69 3.10 -10.07
CA ARG A 60 -19.83 3.71 -10.77
C ARG A 60 -20.08 5.16 -10.34
N GLY A 61 -19.00 5.87 -10.01
CA GLY A 61 -19.02 7.27 -9.55
C GLY A 61 -19.35 7.47 -8.07
N PHE A 62 -19.46 6.41 -7.27
CA PHE A 62 -19.69 6.49 -5.82
C PHE A 62 -18.41 6.15 -5.04
N PRO A 63 -18.06 6.90 -3.98
CA PRO A 63 -16.86 6.65 -3.18
C PRO A 63 -17.02 5.48 -2.18
N GLU A 64 -18.24 5.01 -1.96
CA GLU A 64 -18.59 3.85 -1.11
C GLU A 64 -18.15 2.50 -1.71
N VAL A 65 -16.84 2.31 -1.82
CA VAL A 65 -16.20 1.15 -2.47
C VAL A 65 -15.83 0.02 -1.51
N LEU A 66 -15.91 0.23 -0.20
CA LEU A 66 -15.52 -0.72 0.83
C LEU A 66 -16.73 -1.19 1.64
N ASN A 67 -16.97 -2.50 1.65
CA ASN A 67 -17.98 -3.15 2.48
C ASN A 67 -17.33 -4.02 3.56
N LYS A 68 -17.89 -3.98 4.78
CA LYS A 68 -17.67 -4.97 5.85
C LYS A 68 -19.01 -5.34 6.47
N GLY A 69 -19.61 -6.44 6.01
CA GLY A 69 -20.97 -6.82 6.40
C GLY A 69 -22.00 -5.74 6.02
N LYS A 70 -22.60 -5.08 7.02
CA LYS A 70 -23.58 -3.99 6.81
C LYS A 70 -22.95 -2.59 6.76
N GLN A 71 -21.66 -2.47 7.06
CA GLN A 71 -20.97 -1.19 7.04
C GLN A 71 -20.40 -0.97 5.65
N ILE A 72 -20.62 0.24 5.12
CA ILE A 72 -20.13 0.69 3.83
C ILE A 72 -19.30 1.94 4.07
N GLY A 73 -18.18 2.11 3.38
CA GLY A 73 -17.31 3.25 3.57
C GLY A 73 -16.44 3.56 2.37
N GLU A 74 -15.80 4.72 2.49
CA GLU A 74 -14.86 5.23 1.51
C GLU A 74 -13.47 4.64 1.73
N LEU A 75 -12.75 4.51 0.62
CA LEU A 75 -11.34 4.12 0.59
C LEU A 75 -10.57 5.13 -0.25
N PHE A 76 -9.38 5.49 0.21
CA PHE A 76 -8.50 6.40 -0.50
C PHE A 76 -7.04 6.03 -0.23
N PHE A 77 -6.14 6.48 -1.10
CA PHE A 77 -4.74 6.60 -0.73
C PHE A 77 -4.29 8.05 -0.79
N SER A 78 -3.29 8.40 0.01
CA SER A 78 -2.59 9.67 -0.13
C SER A 78 -1.10 9.43 -0.34
N ILE A 79 -0.44 10.28 -1.13
CA ILE A 79 1.01 10.23 -1.37
C ILE A 79 1.66 11.59 -1.10
N GLY A 80 2.78 11.61 -0.41
CA GLY A 80 3.48 12.86 -0.09
C GLY A 80 4.33 12.76 1.18
N GLN A 81 4.51 13.89 1.87
CA GLN A 81 5.32 13.95 3.09
C GLN A 81 4.52 13.48 4.31
N TRP A 82 5.06 12.52 5.06
CA TRP A 82 4.40 11.98 6.25
C TRP A 82 5.08 12.33 7.59
N ARG A 83 6.40 12.54 7.58
CA ARG A 83 7.20 12.90 8.77
C ARG A 83 8.22 13.97 8.40
N ASP A 84 8.97 14.43 9.39
CA ASP A 84 10.13 15.31 9.21
C ASP A 84 11.05 14.78 8.10
N GLU A 85 11.46 15.68 7.20
CA GLU A 85 12.31 15.41 6.03
C GLU A 85 13.58 14.62 6.39
N LYS A 86 14.14 14.84 7.58
CA LYS A 86 15.36 14.16 8.07
C LYS A 86 15.17 12.67 8.30
N SER A 87 13.94 12.18 8.30
CA SER A 87 13.60 10.79 8.57
C SER A 87 13.60 9.91 7.33
N TYR A 88 13.74 10.48 6.13
CA TYR A 88 13.59 9.75 4.87
C TYR A 88 14.82 9.82 3.97
N ARG A 89 15.05 8.76 3.19
CA ARG A 89 16.02 8.82 2.08
C ARG A 89 15.47 9.68 0.94
N PHE A 90 14.15 9.65 0.71
CA PHE A 90 13.43 10.48 -0.26
C PHE A 90 12.24 11.15 0.42
N VAL A 91 12.10 12.47 0.26
CA VAL A 91 10.93 13.22 0.72
C VAL A 91 9.77 13.00 -0.26
N ASP A 92 8.54 13.18 0.19
CA ASP A 92 7.32 13.11 -0.64
C ASP A 92 6.99 11.77 -1.31
N THR A 93 7.55 10.67 -0.79
CA THR A 93 7.33 9.31 -1.31
C THR A 93 6.55 8.38 -0.38
N HIS A 94 5.95 8.93 0.69
CA HIS A 94 5.18 8.13 1.62
C HIS A 94 3.77 7.91 1.09
N ILE A 95 3.30 6.66 1.09
CA ILE A 95 1.97 6.29 0.63
C ILE A 95 1.17 5.75 1.80
N VAL A 96 0.00 6.32 2.04
CA VAL A 96 -0.94 5.88 3.07
C VAL A 96 -2.22 5.39 2.43
N LEU A 97 -2.78 4.32 2.97
CA LEU A 97 -4.12 3.85 2.66
C LEU A 97 -5.03 4.16 3.84
N GLY A 98 -6.19 4.74 3.55
CA GLY A 98 -7.14 5.23 4.54
C GLY A 98 -8.55 4.76 4.27
N ALA A 99 -9.24 4.39 5.34
CA ALA A 99 -10.67 4.16 5.36
C ALA A 99 -11.21 4.60 6.72
N LYS A 100 -12.20 5.50 6.75
CA LYS A 100 -12.72 6.07 8.01
C LYS A 100 -13.23 5.00 8.98
N MET A 101 -13.83 3.93 8.45
CA MET A 101 -14.33 2.81 9.25
C MET A 101 -13.22 1.93 9.87
N ILE A 102 -11.96 2.08 9.46
CA ILE A 102 -10.80 1.32 9.97
C ILE A 102 -9.86 2.26 10.72
N HIS A 103 -9.24 3.19 9.99
CA HIS A 103 -8.36 4.28 10.41
C HIS A 103 -7.88 5.02 9.13
N ASN A 104 -7.70 6.35 9.19
CA ASN A 104 -7.31 7.16 8.00
C ASN A 104 -5.93 6.81 7.43
N PHE A 105 -5.11 6.05 8.17
CA PHE A 105 -3.75 5.67 7.78
C PHE A 105 -3.44 4.21 8.14
N PHE A 106 -4.43 3.33 8.01
CA PHE A 106 -4.35 1.96 8.51
C PHE A 106 -3.27 1.12 7.83
N SER A 107 -2.89 1.45 6.60
CA SER A 107 -1.74 0.85 5.91
C SER A 107 -0.85 1.92 5.30
N GLN A 108 0.46 1.63 5.25
CA GLN A 108 1.49 2.61 4.86
C GLN A 108 2.65 1.88 4.20
N ILE A 109 3.20 2.44 3.14
CA ILE A 109 4.48 2.02 2.55
C ILE A 109 5.27 3.27 2.17
N ASP A 110 6.58 3.13 1.98
CA ASP A 110 7.43 4.22 1.56
C ASP A 110 8.28 3.78 0.37
N LEU A 111 8.27 4.55 -0.73
CA LEU A 111 9.10 4.19 -1.89
C LEU A 111 10.59 4.26 -1.57
N SER A 112 11.00 5.04 -0.55
CA SER A 112 12.39 5.07 -0.08
C SER A 112 12.85 3.75 0.55
N ASP A 113 11.93 2.88 0.98
CA ASP A 113 12.27 1.53 1.46
C ASP A 113 12.41 0.52 0.31
N ALA A 114 12.00 0.88 -0.92
CA ALA A 114 12.00 -0.03 -2.05
C ALA A 114 13.42 -0.40 -2.50
N VAL A 115 13.51 -1.60 -3.08
CA VAL A 115 14.75 -2.17 -3.62
C VAL A 115 14.50 -2.70 -5.02
N GLU A 116 15.56 -2.90 -5.80
CA GLU A 116 15.49 -3.40 -7.16
C GLU A 116 16.55 -4.46 -7.43
N ASP A 117 16.27 -5.31 -8.41
CA ASP A 117 17.26 -6.17 -9.07
C ASP A 117 17.46 -5.73 -10.53
N LYS A 118 17.83 -6.64 -11.43
CA LYS A 118 18.04 -6.32 -12.84
C LYS A 118 16.73 -5.94 -13.55
N GLU A 119 15.62 -6.60 -13.21
CA GLU A 119 14.37 -6.59 -13.98
C GLU A 119 13.21 -5.99 -13.21
N ASN A 120 13.25 -6.06 -11.87
CA ASN A 120 12.12 -5.73 -11.01
C ASN A 120 12.48 -4.73 -9.92
N ILE A 121 11.46 -4.03 -9.47
CA ILE A 121 11.43 -3.18 -8.28
C ILE A 121 10.46 -3.81 -7.29
N TYR A 122 10.83 -3.78 -6.02
CA TYR A 122 10.11 -4.40 -4.92
C TYR A 122 9.72 -3.31 -3.92
N LEU A 123 8.42 -3.02 -3.83
CA LEU A 123 7.89 -2.16 -2.78
C LEU A 123 7.83 -2.96 -1.48
N LEU A 124 8.50 -2.48 -0.44
CA LEU A 124 8.72 -3.27 0.76
C LEU A 124 7.89 -2.77 1.94
N LYS A 125 7.52 -3.69 2.83
CA LYS A 125 7.03 -3.38 4.17
C LYS A 125 7.83 -4.12 5.23
N ASN A 126 8.41 -3.36 6.16
CA ASN A 126 9.10 -3.90 7.33
C ASN A 126 8.10 -4.51 8.31
N ILE A 127 8.18 -5.83 8.52
CA ILE A 127 7.30 -6.55 9.46
C ILE A 127 7.89 -6.71 10.86
N SER A 128 9.16 -6.37 11.04
CA SER A 128 9.83 -6.35 12.34
C SER A 128 9.53 -5.07 13.13
N SER A 129 8.96 -4.04 12.51
CA SER A 129 8.67 -2.76 13.18
C SER A 129 7.42 -2.84 14.05
N LYS A 130 7.60 -2.80 15.37
CA LYS A 130 6.52 -2.76 16.37
C LYS A 130 6.02 -1.34 16.69
N ALA A 131 6.62 -0.30 16.10
CA ALA A 131 6.29 1.11 16.35
C ALA A 131 5.67 1.79 15.10
N GLY A 132 4.80 2.79 15.32
CA GLY A 132 4.10 3.55 14.27
C GLY A 132 2.56 3.43 14.33
N ARG A 133 1.87 3.82 13.24
CA ARG A 133 0.39 3.83 13.14
C ARG A 133 -0.18 2.97 12.00
N GLY A 134 0.67 2.28 11.24
CA GLY A 134 0.28 1.50 10.05
C GLY A 134 0.08 0.01 10.30
N ALA A 135 -0.23 -0.72 9.21
CA ALA A 135 -0.74 -2.09 9.20
C ALA A 135 0.02 -3.05 10.12
N ILE A 136 1.36 -3.03 10.08
CA ILE A 136 2.17 -3.94 10.90
C ILE A 136 1.99 -3.71 12.40
N VAL A 137 1.91 -2.47 12.86
CA VAL A 137 1.66 -2.19 14.29
C VAL A 137 0.26 -2.68 14.69
N ARG A 138 -0.71 -2.50 13.80
CA ARG A 138 -2.08 -2.99 14.00
C ARG A 138 -2.12 -4.51 14.07
N LEU A 139 -1.29 -5.21 13.29
CA LEU A 139 -1.09 -6.66 13.38
C LEU A 139 -0.55 -7.08 14.76
N TYR A 140 0.47 -6.39 15.29
CA TYR A 140 1.00 -6.69 16.62
C TYR A 140 -0.01 -6.39 17.74
N THR A 141 -0.80 -5.32 17.61
CA THR A 141 -1.77 -4.85 18.61
C THR A 141 -3.20 -5.38 18.39
N GLY A 142 -3.34 -6.44 17.59
CA GLY A 142 -4.62 -7.11 17.35
C GLY A 142 -5.30 -7.56 18.64
N LYS A 143 -6.64 -7.62 18.59
CA LYS A 143 -7.50 -7.90 19.75
C LYS A 143 -8.13 -9.29 19.74
N GLY A 144 -7.81 -10.09 18.73
CA GLY A 144 -8.30 -11.47 18.64
C GLY A 144 -7.55 -12.42 19.58
N SER A 145 -7.83 -13.70 19.41
CA SER A 145 -7.35 -14.78 20.25
C SER A 145 -5.87 -15.13 20.02
N PHE A 146 -5.34 -14.85 18.83
CA PHE A 146 -3.97 -15.22 18.48
C PHE A 146 -2.96 -14.31 19.19
N SER A 147 -1.75 -14.80 19.42
CA SER A 147 -0.62 -13.97 19.82
C SER A 147 -0.14 -13.10 18.65
N ALA A 148 0.68 -12.10 18.94
CA ALA A 148 1.27 -11.28 17.88
C ALA A 148 2.18 -12.10 16.95
N GLU A 149 2.94 -13.05 17.51
CA GLU A 149 3.79 -13.98 16.78
C GLU A 149 2.97 -14.89 15.86
N GLU A 150 1.85 -15.42 16.34
CA GLU A 150 0.94 -16.26 15.55
C GLU A 150 0.33 -15.48 14.38
N ARG A 151 -0.11 -14.23 14.61
CA ARG A 151 -0.59 -13.35 13.55
C ARG A 151 0.48 -13.02 12.51
N VAL A 152 1.72 -12.76 12.94
CA VAL A 152 2.85 -12.53 12.02
C VAL A 152 3.15 -13.81 11.22
N ALA A 153 3.13 -14.98 11.85
CA ALA A 153 3.30 -16.26 11.16
C ALA A 153 2.21 -16.48 10.10
N LYS A 154 0.95 -16.18 10.43
CA LYS A 154 -0.19 -16.24 9.48
C LYS A 154 -0.02 -15.29 8.29
N LEU A 155 0.44 -14.06 8.52
CA LEU A 155 0.73 -13.14 7.42
C LEU A 155 1.85 -13.71 6.54
N LEU A 156 2.91 -14.26 7.16
CA LEU A 156 4.04 -14.83 6.44
C LEU A 156 3.71 -16.08 5.64
N GLU A 157 2.70 -16.86 6.02
CA GLU A 157 2.19 -17.98 5.23
C GLU A 157 1.72 -17.53 3.83
N ASN A 158 1.17 -16.32 3.73
CA ASN A 158 0.70 -15.73 2.46
C ASN A 158 1.84 -15.09 1.63
N TYR A 159 3.01 -14.85 2.24
CA TYR A 159 4.13 -14.13 1.64
C TYR A 159 5.47 -14.88 1.74
N ARG A 160 5.47 -16.22 1.88
CA ARG A 160 6.71 -17.00 2.15
C ARG A 160 7.83 -16.69 1.16
N ASP A 161 7.53 -16.74 -0.14
CA ASP A 161 8.50 -16.47 -1.23
C ASP A 161 8.68 -14.97 -1.52
N GLN A 162 7.95 -14.13 -0.80
CA GLN A 162 7.94 -12.69 -0.94
C GLN A 162 8.64 -11.98 0.23
N THR A 163 9.45 -12.70 1.02
CA THR A 163 10.20 -12.09 2.13
C THR A 163 11.68 -11.92 1.83
N ILE A 164 12.28 -10.85 2.37
CA ILE A 164 13.73 -10.61 2.35
C ILE A 164 14.21 -10.16 3.72
N GLU A 165 15.49 -10.40 4.00
CA GLU A 165 16.16 -9.88 5.18
C GLU A 165 17.11 -8.75 4.79
N ARG A 166 17.01 -7.61 5.50
CA ARG A 166 17.87 -6.44 5.32
C ARG A 166 18.00 -5.71 6.65
N ASN A 167 19.22 -5.33 7.00
CA ASN A 167 19.55 -4.59 8.24
C ASN A 167 19.01 -5.29 9.50
N SER A 168 19.12 -6.63 9.55
CA SER A 168 18.59 -7.49 10.63
C SER A 168 17.08 -7.36 10.86
N LYS A 169 16.34 -6.92 9.83
CA LYS A 169 14.88 -6.82 9.83
C LYS A 169 14.32 -7.66 8.70
N LYS A 170 13.11 -8.19 8.90
CA LYS A 170 12.37 -8.94 7.90
C LYS A 170 11.41 -8.01 7.17
N TRP A 171 11.37 -8.13 5.86
CA TRP A 171 10.58 -7.31 4.97
C TRP A 171 9.73 -8.20 4.07
N ILE A 172 8.52 -7.74 3.77
CA ILE A 172 7.63 -8.34 2.76
C ILE A 172 7.70 -7.47 1.50
N LYS A 173 7.84 -8.11 0.34
CA LYS A 173 7.59 -7.52 -0.98
C LYS A 173 6.08 -7.40 -1.13
N VAL A 174 5.54 -6.21 -0.94
CA VAL A 174 4.10 -5.93 -1.04
C VAL A 174 3.67 -5.91 -2.50
N CYS A 175 4.47 -5.27 -3.36
CA CYS A 175 4.23 -5.15 -4.79
C CYS A 175 5.55 -5.34 -5.56
N ILE A 176 5.47 -6.01 -6.71
CA ILE A 176 6.62 -6.27 -7.59
C ILE A 176 6.36 -5.60 -8.95
N ILE A 177 7.15 -4.59 -9.30
CA ILE A 177 6.98 -3.80 -10.52
C ILE A 177 8.08 -4.19 -11.52
N ASN A 178 7.68 -4.60 -12.73
CA ASN A 178 8.64 -4.80 -13.81
C ASN A 178 9.17 -3.43 -14.28
N LYS A 179 10.49 -3.28 -14.40
CA LYS A 179 11.11 -1.99 -14.76
C LYS A 179 10.71 -1.45 -16.13
N LYS A 180 10.28 -2.32 -17.06
CA LYS A 180 9.74 -1.88 -18.35
C LYS A 180 8.51 -0.97 -18.20
N LEU A 181 7.76 -1.12 -17.11
CA LEU A 181 6.61 -0.27 -16.80
C LEU A 181 7.01 1.16 -16.37
N LEU A 182 8.30 1.44 -16.16
CA LEU A 182 8.76 2.81 -15.87
C LEU A 182 8.90 3.68 -17.13
N GLU A 183 8.77 3.11 -18.33
CA GLU A 183 8.67 3.91 -19.54
C GLU A 183 7.41 4.79 -19.47
N LYS A 184 7.57 6.09 -19.71
CA LYS A 184 6.56 7.13 -19.45
C LYS A 184 5.40 7.14 -20.48
N THR A 185 4.81 5.98 -20.75
CA THR A 185 3.59 5.84 -21.55
C THR A 185 2.37 5.80 -20.64
N GLN A 186 1.22 6.27 -21.11
CA GLN A 186 -0.02 6.20 -20.31
C GLN A 186 -0.43 4.76 -20.01
N GLU A 187 -0.23 3.85 -20.97
CA GLU A 187 -0.52 2.43 -20.80
C GLU A 187 0.30 1.82 -19.64
N ASN A 188 1.61 2.03 -19.63
CA ASN A 188 2.47 1.49 -18.56
C ASN A 188 2.14 2.08 -17.19
N ARG A 189 1.84 3.38 -17.12
CA ARG A 189 1.41 4.04 -15.88
C ARG A 189 0.13 3.43 -15.34
N SER A 190 -0.85 3.20 -16.21
CA SER A 190 -2.11 2.54 -15.85
C SER A 190 -1.91 1.10 -15.36
N ILE A 191 -1.10 0.30 -16.07
CA ILE A 191 -0.77 -1.07 -15.65
C ILE A 191 -0.09 -1.08 -14.27
N LEU A 192 0.87 -0.17 -14.06
CA LEU A 192 1.58 -0.03 -12.79
C LEU A 192 0.61 0.37 -11.66
N LEU A 193 -0.25 1.38 -11.89
CA LEU A 193 -1.25 1.81 -10.91
C LEU A 193 -2.21 0.67 -10.55
N THR A 194 -2.81 -0.01 -11.52
CA THR A 194 -3.75 -1.10 -11.25
C THR A 194 -3.09 -2.20 -10.43
N LYS A 195 -1.89 -2.63 -10.85
CA LYS A 195 -1.14 -3.63 -10.09
C LYS A 195 -0.84 -3.17 -8.67
N PHE A 196 -0.42 -1.93 -8.51
CA PHE A 196 -0.15 -1.34 -7.21
C PHE A 196 -1.38 -1.37 -6.30
N VAL A 197 -2.52 -0.90 -6.81
CA VAL A 197 -3.78 -0.86 -6.08
C VAL A 197 -4.17 -2.28 -5.65
N GLU A 198 -4.19 -3.24 -6.56
CA GLU A 198 -4.54 -4.63 -6.23
C GLU A 198 -3.62 -5.22 -5.15
N ASP A 199 -2.30 -5.13 -5.33
CA ASP A 199 -1.32 -5.71 -4.42
C ASP A 199 -1.35 -5.03 -3.04
N PHE A 200 -1.42 -3.70 -3.00
CA PHE A 200 -1.40 -2.95 -1.76
C PHE A 200 -2.70 -3.10 -0.97
N LEU A 201 -3.87 -3.15 -1.65
CA LEU A 201 -5.14 -3.46 -1.01
C LEU A 201 -5.16 -4.88 -0.46
N ARG A 202 -4.71 -5.88 -1.23
CA ARG A 202 -4.62 -7.27 -0.77
C ARG A 202 -3.78 -7.39 0.50
N PHE A 203 -2.59 -6.80 0.50
CA PHE A 203 -1.73 -6.77 1.68
C PHE A 203 -2.41 -6.11 2.87
N SER A 204 -2.98 -4.92 2.66
CA SER A 204 -3.51 -4.08 3.73
C SER A 204 -4.73 -4.71 4.41
N PHE A 205 -5.64 -5.28 3.64
CA PHE A 205 -6.85 -5.92 4.17
C PHE A 205 -6.60 -7.31 4.73
N LEU A 206 -5.63 -8.07 4.20
CA LEU A 206 -5.20 -9.32 4.82
C LEU A 206 -4.63 -9.07 6.23
N VAL A 207 -3.90 -7.97 6.42
CA VAL A 207 -3.43 -7.58 7.76
C VAL A 207 -4.60 -7.27 8.69
N GLU A 208 -5.62 -6.56 8.23
CA GLU A 208 -6.81 -6.27 9.05
C GLU A 208 -7.64 -7.53 9.36
N GLU A 209 -7.76 -8.46 8.42
CA GLU A 209 -8.39 -9.77 8.66
C GLU A 209 -7.64 -10.55 9.75
N ILE A 210 -6.33 -10.73 9.58
CA ILE A 210 -5.50 -11.51 10.52
C ILE A 210 -5.46 -10.85 11.90
N ARG A 211 -5.55 -9.52 11.96
CA ARG A 211 -5.60 -8.76 13.22
C ARG A 211 -6.79 -9.14 14.10
N GLU A 212 -7.88 -9.61 13.50
CA GLU A 212 -9.12 -9.99 14.19
C GLU A 212 -9.13 -11.46 14.66
N LEU A 213 -8.11 -12.26 14.28
CA LEU A 213 -7.90 -13.65 14.72
C LEU A 213 -7.38 -13.75 16.15
#